data_AF-A0A1V5XSU8-F1
#
_entry.id   AF-A0A1V5XSU8-F1
#
_cell.length_a   1.000
_cell.length_b   1.000
_cell.length_c   1.000
_cell.angle_alpha   90.00
_cell.angle_beta   90.00
_cell.angle_gamma   90.00
#
_symmetry.space_group_name_H-M   'P 1'
#
loop_
_entity.id
_entity.type
_entity.pdbx_description
1 polymer ?
#
loop_
_entity_poly.entity_id
_entity_poly.type
_entity_poly.pdbx_seq_one_letter_code
_entity_poly.pdbx_strand_id
1 'polypeptide(L)'
;MDEDTRRRVCRLIAGIVVVDDELDESEDLFIDRMLAQFELSTEERDALFPIMDTKEAADEFRALGADVQKEALELLVQAAAVDRKYADEEKVYLHAVCEAAGVSTVEVDRRVHDLIAGS
;
A
#
# COMPACT_ATOMS: atom_id res chain seq x y z
N MET A 1 2.97 -4.48 16.01
CA MET A 1 1.91 -5.23 15.30
C MET A 1 2.13 -6.71 15.48
N ASP A 2 1.07 -7.49 15.63
CA ASP A 2 1.12 -8.96 15.56
C ASP A 2 1.42 -9.44 14.11
N GLU A 3 1.88 -10.68 13.97
CA GLU A 3 2.29 -11.29 12.69
C GLU A 3 1.18 -11.26 11.63
N ASP A 4 -0.05 -11.64 12.01
CA ASP A 4 -1.22 -11.58 11.12
C ASP A 4 -1.51 -10.16 10.61
N THR A 5 -1.31 -9.15 11.47
CA THR A 5 -1.52 -7.75 11.11
C THR A 5 -0.46 -7.28 10.13
N ARG A 6 0.81 -7.64 10.36
CA ARG A 6 1.91 -7.33 9.43
C ARG A 6 1.66 -7.92 8.05
N ARG A 7 1.22 -9.19 7.99
CA ARG A 7 0.87 -9.84 6.72
C ARG A 7 -0.26 -9.11 6.00
N ARG A 8 -1.36 -8.74 6.68
CA ARG A 8 -2.47 -8.00 6.06
C ARG A 8 -2.03 -6.66 5.49
N VAL A 9 -1.23 -5.91 6.24
CA VAL A 9 -0.68 -4.63 5.78
C VAL A 9 0.21 -4.83 4.55
N CYS A 10 1.08 -5.85 4.55
CA CYS A 10 1.88 -6.18 3.37
C CYS A 10 1.03 -6.53 2.15
N ARG A 11 -0.09 -7.25 2.31
CA ARG A 11 -1.00 -7.58 1.19
C ARG A 11 -1.68 -6.36 0.60
N LEU A 12 -2.04 -5.38 1.43
CA LEU A 12 -2.59 -4.10 0.97
C LEU A 12 -1.55 -3.30 0.17
N ILE A 13 -0.33 -3.22 0.70
CA ILE A 13 0.75 -2.48 0.05
C ILE A 13 1.19 -3.15 -1.25
N ALA A 14 1.32 -4.47 -1.26
CA ALA A 14 1.57 -5.21 -2.50
C ALA A 14 0.43 -5.02 -3.50
N GLY A 15 -0.81 -4.87 -3.04
CA GLY A 15 -1.96 -4.57 -3.89
C GLY A 15 -1.81 -3.28 -4.69
N ILE A 16 -1.46 -2.16 -4.03
CA ILE A 16 -1.31 -0.88 -4.74
C ILE A 16 -0.13 -0.87 -5.70
N VAL A 17 0.99 -1.52 -5.35
CA VAL A 17 2.21 -1.56 -6.20
C VAL A 17 2.00 -2.38 -7.47
N VAL A 18 1.09 -3.35 -7.48
CA VAL A 18 0.90 -4.22 -8.65
C VAL A 18 -0.42 -3.95 -9.38
N VAL A 19 -1.20 -2.95 -8.94
CA VAL A 19 -2.54 -2.68 -9.47
C VAL A 19 -2.52 -2.14 -10.90
N ASP A 20 -1.43 -1.49 -11.31
CA ASP A 20 -1.29 -0.91 -12.65
C ASP A 20 -0.70 -1.90 -13.68
N ASP A 21 -0.46 -3.15 -13.27
CA ASP A 21 0.09 -4.27 -14.08
C ASP A 21 1.48 -3.98 -14.68
N GLU A 22 2.18 -2.93 -14.23
CA GLU A 22 3.50 -2.52 -14.70
C GLU A 22 4.59 -2.64 -13.62
N LEU A 23 4.74 -3.84 -13.03
CA LEU A 23 5.74 -4.09 -11.98
C LEU A 23 7.19 -3.85 -12.47
N ASP A 24 7.84 -2.80 -11.98
CA ASP A 24 9.21 -2.43 -12.33
C ASP A 24 10.29 -2.83 -11.29
N GLU A 25 11.57 -2.62 -11.60
CA GLU A 25 12.69 -2.98 -10.69
C GLU A 25 12.67 -2.17 -9.38
N SER A 26 12.15 -0.94 -9.39
CA SER A 26 12.04 -0.07 -8.21
C SER A 26 10.94 -0.53 -7.27
N GLU A 27 9.81 -0.94 -7.84
CA GLU A 27 8.67 -1.52 -7.14
C GLU A 27 9.00 -2.88 -6.51
N ASP A 28 9.72 -3.74 -7.24
CA ASP A 28 10.20 -5.02 -6.72
C ASP A 28 11.14 -4.83 -5.52
N LEU A 29 12.09 -3.89 -5.63
CA LEU A 29 12.99 -3.52 -4.54
C LEU A 29 12.26 -2.93 -3.34
N PHE A 30 11.17 -2.20 -3.57
CA PHE A 30 10.36 -1.65 -2.48
C PHE A 30 9.59 -2.74 -1.75
N ILE A 31 8.97 -3.67 -2.47
CA ILE A 31 8.32 -4.84 -1.86
C ILE A 31 9.35 -5.61 -1.03
N ASP A 32 10.55 -5.88 -1.56
CA ASP A 32 11.59 -6.58 -0.82
C ASP A 32 12.04 -5.85 0.45
N ARG A 33 12.22 -4.53 0.38
CA ARG A 33 12.55 -3.71 1.56
C ARG A 33 11.44 -3.72 2.60
N MET A 34 10.19 -3.62 2.15
CA MET A 34 9.02 -3.67 3.00
C MET A 34 8.95 -5.04 3.72
N LEU A 35 9.10 -6.15 2.99
CA LEU A 35 9.10 -7.49 3.57
C LEU A 35 10.20 -7.66 4.61
N ALA A 36 11.41 -7.18 4.31
CA ALA A 36 12.51 -7.19 5.26
C ALA A 36 12.20 -6.36 6.52
N GLN A 37 11.55 -5.20 6.37
CA GLN A 37 11.10 -4.37 7.50
C GLN A 37 10.05 -5.07 8.36
N PHE A 38 9.18 -5.87 7.76
CA PHE A 38 8.18 -6.66 8.48
C PHE A 38 8.69 -8.02 8.96
N GLU A 39 9.98 -8.32 8.79
CA GLU A 39 10.63 -9.59 9.14
C GLU A 39 9.97 -10.80 8.46
N LEU A 40 9.43 -10.61 7.26
CA LEU A 40 8.83 -11.66 6.45
C LEU A 40 9.89 -12.29 5.55
N SER A 41 9.88 -13.61 5.47
CA SER A 41 10.77 -14.37 4.59
C SER A 41 10.35 -14.26 3.13
N THR A 42 11.29 -14.54 2.21
CA THR A 42 11.00 -14.61 0.78
C THR A 42 10.00 -15.73 0.44
N GLU A 43 9.91 -16.80 1.23
CA GLU A 43 8.87 -17.82 1.06
C GLU A 43 7.47 -17.27 1.42
N GLU A 44 7.39 -16.35 2.38
CA GLU A 44 6.15 -15.66 2.71
C GLU A 44 5.77 -14.62 1.65
N ARG A 45 6.75 -14.06 0.93
CA ARG A 45 6.52 -13.22 -0.25
C ARG A 45 5.70 -13.95 -1.30
N ASP A 46 6.08 -15.17 -1.66
CA ASP A 46 5.36 -15.96 -2.68
C ASP A 46 3.95 -16.37 -2.21
N ALA A 47 3.73 -16.41 -0.89
CA ALA A 47 2.42 -16.69 -0.30
C ALA A 47 1.56 -15.42 -0.07
N LEU A 48 2.14 -14.23 -0.18
CA LEU A 48 1.43 -12.97 -0.06
C LEU A 48 0.66 -12.69 -1.34
N PHE A 49 -0.61 -13.08 -1.34
CA PHE A 49 -1.52 -12.70 -2.42
C PHE A 49 -1.91 -11.22 -2.28
N PRO A 50 -1.49 -10.33 -3.20
CA PRO A 50 -1.87 -8.92 -3.15
C PRO A 50 -3.39 -8.78 -3.24
N ILE A 51 -3.92 -7.78 -2.53
CA ILE A 51 -5.35 -7.45 -2.61
C ILE A 51 -5.52 -6.46 -3.75
N MET A 52 -6.04 -6.92 -4.88
CA MET A 52 -6.26 -6.10 -6.09
C MET A 52 -7.62 -5.40 -6.09
N ASP A 53 -8.61 -6.00 -5.40
CA ASP A 53 -9.97 -5.47 -5.35
C ASP A 53 -10.03 -4.32 -4.33
N THR A 54 -10.47 -3.16 -4.79
CA THR A 54 -10.50 -1.94 -3.97
C THR A 54 -11.51 -2.01 -2.82
N LYS A 55 -12.57 -2.81 -2.97
CA LYS A 55 -13.55 -3.03 -1.91
C LYS A 55 -12.99 -3.98 -0.86
N GLU A 56 -12.33 -5.07 -1.27
CA GLU A 56 -11.62 -5.98 -0.37
C GLU A 56 -10.52 -5.22 0.40
N ALA A 57 -9.76 -4.34 -0.29
CA ALA A 57 -8.74 -3.51 0.33
C ALA A 57 -9.32 -2.58 1.41
N ALA A 58 -10.43 -1.91 1.10
CA ALA A 58 -11.12 -1.06 2.06
C ALA A 58 -11.67 -1.85 3.26
N ASP A 59 -12.22 -3.04 3.04
CA ASP A 59 -12.76 -3.88 4.10
C ASP A 59 -11.66 -4.45 5.01
N GLU A 60 -10.56 -4.94 4.44
CA GLU A 60 -9.38 -5.37 5.22
C GLU A 60 -8.76 -4.20 5.99
N PHE A 61 -8.65 -3.02 5.37
CA PHE A 61 -8.16 -1.82 6.05
C PHE A 61 -9.04 -1.41 7.23
N ARG A 62 -10.38 -1.44 7.08
CA ARG A 62 -11.32 -1.16 8.19
C ARG A 62 -11.20 -2.17 9.34
N ALA A 63 -10.81 -3.41 9.04
CA ALA A 63 -10.61 -4.44 10.05
C ALA A 63 -9.33 -4.22 10.89
N LEU A 64 -8.41 -3.36 10.44
CA LEU A 64 -7.20 -3.00 11.18
C LEU A 64 -7.54 -2.08 12.38
N GLY A 65 -6.73 -2.15 13.43
CA GLY A 65 -6.82 -1.20 14.55
C GLY A 65 -6.47 0.22 14.13
N ALA A 66 -7.01 1.23 14.81
CA ALA A 66 -6.86 2.65 14.42
C ALA A 66 -5.40 3.13 14.33
N ASP A 67 -4.51 2.62 15.19
CA ASP A 67 -3.08 2.96 15.13
C ASP A 67 -2.40 2.30 13.91
N VAL A 68 -2.79 1.06 13.61
CA VAL A 68 -2.34 0.31 12.45
C VAL A 68 -2.82 0.93 11.13
N GLN A 69 -4.06 1.42 11.10
CA GLN A 69 -4.61 2.11 9.92
C GLN A 69 -3.78 3.32 9.54
N LYS A 70 -3.32 4.11 10.52
CA LYS A 70 -2.47 5.28 10.25
C LYS A 70 -1.13 4.87 9.63
N GLU A 71 -0.46 3.89 10.23
CA GLU A 71 0.81 3.36 9.72
C GLU A 71 0.64 2.74 8.32
N ALA A 72 -0.41 1.95 8.11
CA ALA A 72 -0.72 1.33 6.83
C ALA A 72 -1.01 2.37 5.74
N LEU A 73 -1.75 3.43 6.07
CA LEU A 73 -2.03 4.52 5.13
C LEU A 73 -0.74 5.26 4.74
N GLU A 74 0.15 5.53 5.70
CA GLU A 74 1.44 6.16 5.39
C GLU A 74 2.32 5.30 4.49
N LEU A 75 2.30 3.98 4.66
CA LEU A 75 3.01 3.05 3.80
C LEU A 75 2.40 2.96 2.40
N LEU A 76 1.07 2.94 2.30
CA LEU A 76 0.36 2.96 1.02
C LEU A 76 0.66 4.24 0.21
N VAL A 77 0.72 5.39 0.88
CA VAL A 77 1.09 6.67 0.26
C VAL A 77 2.54 6.67 -0.24
N GLN A 78 3.46 6.04 0.50
CA GLN A 78 4.85 5.89 0.06
C GLN A 78 4.99 4.91 -1.10
N ALA A 79 4.23 3.82 -1.07
CA ALA A 79 4.21 2.82 -2.13
C ALA A 79 3.72 3.42 -3.45
N ALA A 80 2.62 4.16 -3.42
CA ALA A 80 2.07 4.87 -4.60
C ALA A 80 2.96 6.02 -5.13
N ALA A 81 4.08 6.30 -4.49
CA ALA A 81 5.04 7.32 -4.92
C ALA A 81 6.37 6.72 -5.39
N VAL A 82 6.52 5.39 -5.33
CA VAL A 82 7.81 4.72 -5.43
C VAL A 82 8.39 4.76 -6.84
N ASP A 83 7.54 4.54 -7.84
CA ASP A 83 7.87 4.51 -9.27
C ASP A 83 7.80 5.92 -9.89
N ARG A 84 7.47 6.94 -9.08
CA ARG A 84 7.28 8.35 -9.46
C ARG A 84 6.14 8.56 -10.45
N LYS A 85 5.28 7.58 -10.62
CA LYS A 85 4.02 7.66 -11.35
C LYS A 85 2.93 7.59 -10.29
N TYR A 86 1.77 8.14 -10.62
CA TYR A 86 0.60 7.93 -9.79
C TYR A 86 -0.57 7.74 -10.75
N ALA A 87 -0.72 6.49 -11.17
CA ALA A 87 -1.68 6.04 -12.16
C ALA A 87 -3.12 6.17 -11.64
N ASP A 88 -4.08 6.11 -12.56
CA ASP A 88 -5.49 6.25 -12.18
C ASP A 88 -5.98 5.01 -11.40
N GLU A 89 -5.41 3.84 -11.70
CA GLU A 89 -5.66 2.58 -10.99
C GLU A 89 -5.22 2.67 -9.52
N GLU A 90 -4.01 3.18 -9.27
CA GLU A 90 -3.47 3.41 -7.93
C GLU A 90 -4.27 4.48 -7.17
N LYS A 91 -4.74 5.53 -7.87
CA LYS A 91 -5.65 6.53 -7.27
C LYS A 91 -6.93 5.90 -6.80
N VAL A 92 -7.59 5.12 -7.65
CA VAL A 92 -8.84 4.45 -7.29
C VAL A 92 -8.64 3.52 -6.10
N TYR A 93 -7.51 2.80 -6.06
CA TYR A 93 -7.15 1.95 -4.93
C TYR A 93 -6.94 2.75 -3.64
N LEU A 94 -6.08 3.76 -3.67
CA LEU A 94 -5.75 4.57 -2.50
C LEU A 94 -6.96 5.34 -2.00
N HIS A 95 -7.82 5.83 -2.89
CA HIS A 95 -9.06 6.53 -2.53
C HIS A 95 -10.02 5.64 -1.77
N ALA A 96 -10.20 4.38 -2.20
CA ALA A 96 -11.05 3.42 -1.49
C ALA A 96 -10.58 3.18 -0.06
N VAL A 97 -9.27 3.11 0.16
CA VAL A 97 -8.66 2.98 1.48
C VAL A 97 -8.77 4.28 2.29
N CYS A 98 -8.60 5.44 1.67
CA CYS A 98 -8.76 6.75 2.32
C CYS A 98 -10.20 6.97 2.81
N GLU A 99 -11.19 6.59 1.99
CA GLU A 99 -12.59 6.62 2.38
C GLU A 99 -12.86 5.71 3.58
N ALA A 100 -12.24 4.52 3.62
CA ALA A 100 -12.30 3.63 4.77
C ALA A 100 -11.66 4.23 6.03
N ALA A 101 -10.59 5.01 5.88
CA ALA A 101 -9.92 5.72 6.97
C ALA A 101 -10.66 7.00 7.43
N GLY A 102 -11.61 7.50 6.63
CA GLY A 102 -12.23 8.81 6.84
C GLY A 102 -11.28 9.99 6.57
N VAL A 103 -10.28 9.79 5.69
CA VAL A 103 -9.27 10.80 5.32
C VAL A 103 -9.62 11.43 3.97
N SER A 104 -9.26 12.70 3.77
CA SER A 104 -9.48 13.38 2.50
C SER A 104 -8.59 12.79 1.39
N THR A 105 -9.23 12.30 0.32
CA THR A 105 -8.53 11.83 -0.89
C THR A 105 -7.69 12.92 -1.53
N VAL A 106 -8.18 14.17 -1.55
CA VAL A 106 -7.46 15.34 -2.09
C VAL A 106 -6.16 15.62 -1.33
N GLU A 107 -6.19 15.48 0.00
CA GLU A 107 -4.98 15.67 0.81
C GLU A 107 -3.97 14.55 0.58
N VAL A 108 -4.44 13.33 0.41
CA VAL A 108 -3.60 12.16 0.15
C VAL A 108 -2.96 12.24 -1.23
N ASP A 109 -3.71 12.59 -2.27
CA ASP A 109 -3.19 12.82 -3.63
C ASP A 109 -2.08 13.87 -3.61
N ARG A 110 -2.28 14.96 -2.87
CA ARG A 110 -1.25 15.99 -2.71
C ARG A 110 0.01 15.43 -2.05
N ARG A 111 -0.12 14.60 -1.02
CA ARG A 111 1.03 13.98 -0.34
C ARG A 111 1.80 13.05 -1.27
N VAL A 112 1.11 12.23 -2.08
CA VAL A 112 1.76 11.37 -3.09
C VAL A 112 2.53 12.24 -4.08
N HIS A 113 1.91 13.27 -4.65
CA HIS A 113 2.59 14.18 -5.57
C HIS A 113 3.78 14.91 -4.95
N ASP A 114 3.69 15.35 -3.69
CA ASP A 114 4.80 15.98 -2.96
C ASP A 114 5.97 15.01 -2.77
N LEU A 115 5.70 13.72 -2.49
CA LEU A 115 6.72 12.67 -2.37
C LEU A 115 7.40 12.38 -3.72
N ILE A 116 6.63 12.29 -4.80
CA ILE A 116 7.13 12.10 -6.16
C ILE A 116 8.04 13.26 -6.57
N ALA A 117 7.66 14.50 -6.24
CA ALA A 117 8.43 15.70 -6.57
C ALA A 117 9.68 15.89 -5.69
N GLY A 118 9.70 15.33 -4.47
CA GLY A 118 10.77 15.47 -3.49
C GLY A 118 11.83 14.36 -3.49
N SER A 119 11.62 13.26 -4.24
CA SER A 119 12.47 12.05 -4.24
C SER A 119 13.57 12.03 -5.30
#